data_AF-A0A0G0C9N3-F1
#
_entry.id   AF-A0A0G0C9N3-F1
#
_cell.length_a   1.000
_cell.length_b   1.000
_cell.length_c   1.000
_cell.angle_alpha   90.00
_cell.angle_beta   90.00
_cell.angle_gamma   90.00
#
_symmetry.space_group_name_H-M   'P 1'
#
loop_
_entity.id
_entity.type
_entity.pdbx_description
1 polymer ?
#
loop_
_entity_poly.entity_id
_entity_poly.type
_entity_poly.pdbx_seq_one_letter_code
_entity_poly.pdbx_strand_id
1 'polypeptide(L)'
;MPNFYTQIRASRIFCIFFNWLFKREKEIPNTKVFLIYEGYDSTVFFYAKNNKIGVIREKDGKYTEEEFLGYPIHFDFSLDYIPNKKLLLEVLRNHWIDLKSGKTKIHGDFTHNNILVDENEKISFIDEKKVQADTSVITDLFYFYAYFLIRASLYRPRDKKRLISLENDLNSIYSSVFENEDRKVLEMINGLSLKDFNVCDSEYIFKYWKKEFYDLVERIVDSK
;
A
#
# COMPACT_ATOMS: atom_id res chain seq x y z
N MET A 1 -8.05 5.58 34.71
CA MET A 1 -8.47 5.43 33.30
C MET A 1 -8.55 3.94 32.98
N PRO A 2 -9.31 3.48 31.99
CA PRO A 2 -9.28 2.08 31.60
C PRO A 2 -7.91 1.77 30.98
N ASN A 3 -7.42 0.56 31.20
CA ASN A 3 -6.10 0.15 30.79
C ASN A 3 -6.20 -0.92 29.70
N PHE A 4 -5.52 -0.69 28.58
CA PHE A 4 -5.37 -1.70 27.52
C PHE A 4 -4.02 -2.40 27.66
N TYR A 5 -4.00 -3.71 27.40
CA TYR A 5 -2.77 -4.43 27.15
C TYR A 5 -2.44 -4.33 25.67
N THR A 6 -1.43 -3.54 25.32
CA THR A 6 -0.85 -3.60 23.98
C THR A 6 0.09 -4.81 23.91
N GLN A 7 0.12 -5.50 22.77
CA GLN A 7 1.09 -6.58 22.51
C GLN A 7 1.94 -6.20 21.29
N ILE A 8 3.25 -6.12 21.47
CA ILE A 8 4.18 -5.90 20.35
C ILE A 8 4.09 -7.10 19.39
N ARG A 9 3.89 -6.84 18.09
CA ARG A 9 3.97 -7.87 17.04
C ARG A 9 5.40 -8.42 17.01
N ALA A 10 5.59 -9.63 17.52
CA ALA A 10 6.82 -10.41 17.41
C ALA A 10 6.52 -11.82 16.86
N SER A 11 7.55 -12.61 16.58
CA SER A 11 7.35 -13.99 16.11
C SER A 11 6.59 -14.81 17.17
N ARG A 12 5.75 -15.75 16.75
CA ARG A 12 4.94 -16.60 17.66
C ARG A 12 5.80 -17.23 18.76
N ILE A 13 6.98 -17.72 18.40
CA ILE A 13 7.93 -18.35 19.35
C ILE A 13 8.42 -17.31 20.36
N PHE A 14 8.77 -16.11 19.91
CA PHE A 14 9.26 -15.05 20.79
C PHE A 14 8.15 -14.53 21.73
N CYS A 15 6.91 -14.39 21.24
CA CYS A 15 5.76 -14.04 22.07
C CYS A 15 5.45 -15.09 23.14
N ILE A 16 5.70 -16.38 22.87
CA ILE A 16 5.50 -17.46 23.86
C ILE A 16 6.48 -17.31 25.04
N PHE A 17 7.76 -17.05 24.75
CA PHE A 17 8.80 -17.01 25.80
C PHE A 17 8.89 -15.67 26.53
N PHE A 18 8.42 -14.57 25.94
CA PHE A 18 8.63 -13.21 26.47
C PHE A 18 7.34 -12.40 26.61
N ASN A 19 6.18 -13.07 26.71
CA ASN A 19 4.86 -12.42 26.72
C ASN A 19 4.72 -11.34 27.79
N TRP A 20 5.40 -11.46 28.95
CA TRP A 20 5.36 -10.43 30.00
C TRP A 20 6.05 -9.13 29.57
N LEU A 21 7.12 -9.20 28.76
CA LEU A 21 7.88 -8.01 28.33
C LEU A 21 7.11 -7.19 27.30
N PHE A 22 6.09 -7.80 26.70
CA PHE A 22 5.32 -7.23 25.61
C PHE A 22 3.92 -6.79 26.00
N LYS A 23 3.48 -7.06 27.23
CA LYS A 23 2.26 -6.48 27.78
C LYS A 23 2.62 -5.15 28.41
N ARG A 24 2.34 -4.06 27.68
CA ARG A 24 2.39 -2.72 28.25
C ARG A 24 0.98 -2.29 28.59
N GLU A 25 0.84 -1.78 29.80
CA GLU A 25 -0.38 -1.12 30.21
C GLU A 25 -0.37 0.28 29.60
N LYS A 26 -1.37 0.58 28.78
CA LYS A 26 -1.52 1.89 28.15
C LYS A 26 -2.83 2.51 28.60
N GLU A 27 -2.74 3.71 29.15
CA GLU A 27 -3.92 4.53 29.39
C GLU A 27 -4.56 4.87 28.05
N ILE A 28 -5.85 4.60 27.92
CA ILE A 28 -6.62 4.88 26.70
C ILE A 28 -7.49 6.12 26.87
N PRO A 29 -7.53 7.01 25.86
CA PRO A 29 -8.33 8.22 25.91
C PRO A 29 -9.84 7.94 25.83
N ASN A 30 -10.25 6.74 25.43
CA ASN A 30 -11.65 6.35 25.27
C ASN A 30 -11.87 4.86 25.56
N THR A 31 -12.86 4.53 26.41
CA THR A 31 -13.26 3.14 26.74
C THR A 31 -13.64 2.28 25.53
N LYS A 32 -13.98 2.90 24.40
CA LYS A 32 -14.37 2.22 23.15
C LYS A 32 -13.21 2.01 22.17
N VAL A 33 -11.98 2.29 22.58
CA VAL A 33 -10.78 1.94 21.79
C VAL A 33 -10.75 0.43 21.62
N PHE A 34 -10.47 -0.03 20.39
CA PHE A 34 -10.34 -1.46 20.08
C PHE A 34 -9.01 -1.81 19.40
N LEU A 35 -8.26 -0.81 18.92
CA LEU A 35 -6.95 -1.00 18.31
C LEU A 35 -6.06 0.20 18.65
N ILE A 36 -4.80 -0.10 18.99
CA ILE A 36 -3.75 0.89 19.25
C ILE A 36 -2.57 0.56 18.35
N TYR A 37 -2.07 1.56 17.64
CA TYR A 37 -0.83 1.49 16.87
C TYR A 37 0.19 2.45 17.48
N GLU A 38 1.24 1.92 18.09
CA GLU A 38 2.34 2.72 18.63
C GLU A 38 3.45 2.83 17.59
N GLY A 39 3.60 4.03 17.02
CA GLY A 39 4.75 4.41 16.20
C GLY A 39 5.90 4.96 17.04
N TYR A 40 6.97 5.39 16.38
CA TYR A 40 8.12 6.01 17.05
C TYR A 40 7.79 7.41 17.60
N ASP A 41 6.99 8.19 16.86
CA ASP A 41 6.70 9.60 17.14
C ASP A 41 5.25 9.88 17.52
N SER A 42 4.37 8.87 17.42
CA SER A 42 2.95 9.03 17.67
C SER A 42 2.26 7.70 18.01
N THR A 43 1.17 7.78 18.77
CA THR A 43 0.27 6.66 19.05
C THR A 43 -1.08 6.91 18.37
N VAL A 44 -1.60 5.95 17.62
CA VAL A 44 -2.92 6.04 16.97
C VAL A 44 -3.89 5.08 17.66
N PHE A 45 -5.03 5.61 18.07
CA PHE A 45 -6.11 4.86 18.72
C PHE A 45 -7.32 4.82 17.79
N PHE A 46 -7.81 3.63 17.49
CA PHE A 46 -9.08 3.43 16.77
C PHE A 46 -10.17 3.08 17.77
N TYR A 47 -11.30 3.78 17.69
CA TYR A 47 -12.41 3.60 18.62
C TYR A 47 -13.76 3.61 17.91
N ALA A 48 -14.75 2.93 18.50
CA ALA A 48 -16.11 2.91 17.97
C ALA A 48 -16.93 4.10 18.46
N LYS A 49 -17.55 4.86 17.55
CA LYS A 49 -18.42 6.01 17.83
C LYS A 49 -19.66 5.95 16.93
N ASN A 50 -20.83 5.67 17.51
CA ASN A 50 -22.11 5.67 16.78
C ASN A 50 -22.08 4.86 15.46
N ASN A 51 -21.62 3.60 15.53
CA ASN A 51 -21.41 2.71 14.37
C ASN A 51 -20.35 3.18 13.35
N LYS A 52 -19.62 4.25 13.63
CA LYS A 52 -18.46 4.70 12.85
C LYS A 52 -17.17 4.45 13.60
N ILE A 53 -16.06 4.42 12.86
CA ILE A 53 -14.72 4.37 13.41
C ILE A 53 -14.22 5.81 13.55
N GLY A 54 -13.77 6.16 14.75
CA GLY A 54 -13.02 7.39 14.99
C GLY A 54 -11.55 7.08 15.22
N VAL A 55 -10.70 8.07 14.96
CA VAL A 55 -9.27 8.00 15.21
C VAL A 55 -8.88 9.08 16.22
N ILE A 56 -8.05 8.73 17.19
CA ILE A 56 -7.36 9.68 18.05
C ILE A 56 -5.87 9.49 17.82
N ARG A 57 -5.15 10.55 17.48
CA ARG A 57 -3.69 10.55 17.44
C ARG A 57 -3.16 11.22 18.69
N GLU A 58 -2.23 10.57 19.35
CA GLU A 58 -1.42 11.14 20.43
C GLU A 58 -0.02 11.41 19.89
N LYS A 59 0.42 12.66 20.01
CA LYS A 59 1.77 13.10 19.64
C LYS A 59 2.23 14.16 20.64
N ASP A 60 3.43 13.97 21.19
CA ASP A 60 4.01 14.84 22.21
C ASP A 60 3.05 15.11 23.40
N GLY A 61 2.31 14.07 23.82
CA GLY A 61 1.32 14.14 24.91
C GLY A 61 0.01 14.87 24.56
N LYS A 62 -0.17 15.32 23.31
CA LYS A 62 -1.39 15.97 22.84
C LYS A 62 -2.24 15.00 22.04
N TYR A 63 -3.55 15.01 22.32
CA TYR A 63 -4.54 14.20 21.62
C TYR A 63 -5.28 15.03 20.56
N THR A 64 -5.34 14.53 19.34
CA THR A 64 -6.14 15.11 18.25
C THR A 64 -7.11 14.07 17.71
N GLU A 65 -8.39 14.45 17.59
CA GLU A 65 -9.38 13.62 16.88
C GLU A 65 -9.20 13.78 15.36
N GLU A 66 -9.16 12.65 14.66
CA GLU A 66 -9.05 12.56 13.21
C GLU A 66 -10.22 11.72 12.66
N GLU A 67 -10.62 12.01 11.42
CA GLU A 67 -11.58 11.17 10.70
C GLU A 67 -10.92 9.85 10.30
N PHE A 68 -11.67 8.75 10.38
CA PHE A 68 -11.21 7.48 9.83
C PHE A 68 -11.24 7.54 8.30
N LEU A 69 -10.05 7.46 7.70
CA LEU A 69 -9.87 7.59 6.25
C LEU A 69 -10.23 6.33 5.45
N GLY A 70 -10.52 5.22 6.13
CA GLY A 70 -10.86 3.96 5.49
C GLY A 70 -9.82 2.85 5.67
N TYR A 71 -10.05 1.73 5.00
CA TYR A 71 -9.17 0.57 5.00
C TYR A 71 -8.29 0.55 3.75
N PRO A 72 -7.08 -0.05 3.79
CA PRO A 72 -6.30 -0.29 2.59
C PRO A 72 -7.13 -0.93 1.47
N ILE A 73 -6.96 -0.46 0.24
CA ILE A 73 -7.69 -0.96 -0.95
C ILE A 73 -7.48 -2.46 -1.16
N HIS A 74 -6.33 -2.97 -0.71
CA HIS A 74 -6.05 -4.39 -0.58
C HIS A 74 -5.09 -4.65 0.58
N PHE A 75 -5.39 -5.63 1.43
CA PHE A 75 -4.52 -6.05 2.52
C PHE A 75 -4.49 -7.57 2.73
N ASP A 76 -5.43 -8.32 2.14
CA ASP A 76 -5.61 -9.74 2.36
C ASP A 76 -5.04 -10.58 1.20
N PHE A 77 -3.76 -10.92 1.31
CA PHE A 77 -3.09 -11.83 0.38
C PHE A 77 -3.41 -13.31 0.63
N SER A 78 -4.32 -13.66 1.54
CA SER A 78 -4.78 -15.04 1.69
C SER A 78 -5.70 -15.49 0.56
N LEU A 79 -6.37 -14.53 -0.09
CA LEU A 79 -7.20 -14.73 -1.26
C LEU A 79 -6.35 -15.00 -2.51
N ASP A 80 -6.92 -15.71 -3.46
CA ASP A 80 -6.38 -15.95 -4.80
C ASP A 80 -6.94 -15.00 -5.86
N TYR A 81 -7.64 -13.94 -5.45
CA TYR A 81 -8.16 -12.89 -6.31
C TYR A 81 -8.11 -11.53 -5.61
N ILE A 82 -8.22 -10.44 -6.38
CA ILE A 82 -8.31 -9.07 -5.85
C ILE A 82 -9.79 -8.70 -5.65
N PRO A 83 -10.31 -8.59 -4.41
CA PRO A 83 -11.74 -8.41 -4.15
C PRO A 83 -12.32 -7.08 -4.71
N ASN A 84 -11.54 -6.01 -4.74
CA ASN A 84 -11.96 -4.67 -5.19
C ASN A 84 -11.35 -4.31 -6.56
N LYS A 85 -11.28 -5.27 -7.49
CA LYS A 85 -10.57 -5.12 -8.77
C LYS A 85 -11.02 -3.89 -9.58
N LYS A 86 -12.33 -3.62 -9.64
CA LYS A 86 -12.88 -2.45 -10.37
C LYS A 86 -12.44 -1.13 -9.77
N LEU A 87 -12.59 -0.97 -8.45
CA LEU A 87 -12.18 0.22 -7.74
C LEU A 87 -10.66 0.44 -7.86
N LEU A 88 -9.86 -0.62 -7.74
CA LEU A 88 -8.41 -0.53 -7.89
C LEU A 88 -8.02 -0.11 -9.32
N LEU A 89 -8.70 -0.64 -10.35
CA LEU A 89 -8.51 -0.18 -11.72
C LEU A 89 -8.82 1.32 -11.86
N GLU A 90 -9.96 1.79 -11.33
CA GLU A 90 -10.33 3.20 -11.40
C GLU A 90 -9.30 4.10 -10.70
N VAL A 91 -8.84 3.71 -9.52
CA VAL A 91 -7.80 4.45 -8.79
C VAL A 91 -6.51 4.53 -9.60
N LEU A 92 -6.01 3.40 -10.10
CA LEU A 92 -4.75 3.36 -10.86
C LEU A 92 -4.86 4.14 -12.17
N ARG A 93 -5.98 4.02 -12.88
CA ARG A 93 -6.24 4.73 -14.13
C ARG A 93 -6.35 6.24 -13.91
N ASN A 94 -7.12 6.68 -12.91
CA ASN A 94 -7.28 8.09 -12.60
C ASN A 94 -5.96 8.71 -12.13
N HIS A 95 -5.22 8.01 -11.27
CA HIS A 95 -3.89 8.47 -10.83
C HIS A 95 -2.93 8.62 -12.01
N TRP A 96 -2.90 7.66 -12.92
CA TRP A 96 -2.08 7.73 -14.12
C TRP A 96 -2.44 8.92 -15.03
N ILE A 97 -3.73 9.16 -15.26
CA ILE A 97 -4.22 10.31 -16.03
C ILE A 97 -3.85 11.64 -15.35
N ASP A 98 -4.03 11.72 -14.04
CA ASP A 98 -3.75 12.93 -13.26
C ASP A 98 -2.25 13.22 -13.22
N LEU A 99 -1.40 12.20 -13.16
CA LEU A 99 0.06 12.33 -13.23
C LEU A 99 0.50 12.87 -14.60
N LYS A 100 0.00 12.28 -15.69
CA LYS A 100 0.35 12.72 -17.06
C LYS A 100 -0.12 14.14 -17.37
N SER A 101 -1.27 14.53 -16.83
CA SER A 101 -1.81 15.88 -17.01
C SER A 101 -1.19 16.93 -16.08
N GLY A 102 -0.38 16.50 -15.11
CA GLY A 102 0.18 17.38 -14.08
C GLY A 102 -0.84 17.85 -13.04
N LYS A 103 -2.04 17.26 -13.02
CA LYS A 103 -3.09 17.53 -12.02
C LYS A 103 -2.69 17.03 -10.64
N THR A 104 -1.92 15.96 -10.57
CA THR A 104 -1.31 15.47 -9.33
C THR A 104 0.20 15.32 -9.47
N LYS A 105 0.89 15.28 -8.33
CA LYS A 105 2.31 14.96 -8.24
C LYS A 105 2.49 13.47 -7.95
N ILE A 106 3.70 12.99 -8.21
CA ILE A 106 4.13 11.64 -7.83
C ILE A 106 4.03 11.49 -6.31
N HIS A 107 3.38 10.41 -5.86
CA HIS A 107 3.18 10.09 -4.45
C HIS A 107 4.48 9.57 -3.79
N GLY A 108 5.30 8.82 -4.52
CA GLY A 108 6.63 8.37 -4.06
C GLY A 108 6.61 7.19 -3.07
N ASP A 109 5.44 6.87 -2.50
CA ASP A 109 5.20 5.61 -1.77
C ASP A 109 3.87 4.96 -2.16
N PHE A 110 3.56 4.95 -3.46
CA PHE A 110 2.25 4.53 -3.96
C PHE A 110 2.04 3.00 -3.87
N THR A 111 1.54 2.53 -2.72
CA THR A 111 1.30 1.09 -2.45
C THR A 111 -0.17 0.83 -2.14
N HIS A 112 -0.61 -0.44 -2.24
CA HIS A 112 -1.96 -0.85 -1.85
C HIS A 112 -2.32 -0.57 -0.37
N ASN A 113 -1.32 -0.38 0.50
CA ASN A 113 -1.54 -0.01 1.90
C ASN A 113 -1.80 1.49 2.10
N ASN A 114 -1.33 2.31 1.16
CA ASN A 114 -1.38 3.76 1.22
C ASN A 114 -2.57 4.35 0.45
N ILE A 115 -3.41 3.49 -0.13
CA ILE A 115 -4.67 3.84 -0.76
C ILE A 115 -5.78 3.37 0.18
N LEU A 116 -6.42 4.30 0.87
CA LEU A 116 -7.50 4.01 1.82
C LEU A 116 -8.85 4.23 1.16
N VAL A 117 -9.79 3.32 1.46
CA VAL A 117 -11.16 3.31 0.97
C VAL A 117 -12.11 3.29 2.15
N ASP A 118 -12.96 4.30 2.25
CA ASP A 118 -13.99 4.37 3.30
C ASP A 118 -15.28 3.61 2.92
N GLU A 119 -16.27 3.66 3.81
CA GLU A 119 -17.59 3.02 3.63
C GLU A 119 -18.41 3.58 2.45
N ASN A 120 -18.03 4.74 1.90
CA ASN A 120 -18.66 5.41 0.77
C ASN A 120 -17.79 5.33 -0.51
N GLU A 121 -16.81 4.42 -0.54
CA GLU A 121 -15.83 4.29 -1.63
C GLU A 121 -14.98 5.54 -1.88
N LYS A 122 -14.91 6.46 -0.90
CA LYS A 122 -14.03 7.63 -0.97
C LYS A 122 -12.58 7.18 -0.84
N ILE A 123 -11.75 7.64 -1.78
CA ILE A 123 -10.33 7.32 -1.82
C ILE A 123 -9.54 8.41 -1.10
N SER A 124 -8.66 7.99 -0.19
CA SER A 124 -7.67 8.86 0.47
C SER A 124 -6.28 8.27 0.30
N PHE A 125 -5.32 9.09 -0.12
CA PHE A 125 -3.91 8.70 -0.18
C PHE A 125 -3.18 9.16 1.08
N ILE A 126 -2.32 8.30 1.64
CA ILE A 126 -1.54 8.60 2.85
C ILE A 126 -0.06 8.25 2.67
N ASP A 127 0.79 8.79 3.54
CA ASP A 127 2.23 8.49 3.56
C ASP A 127 2.96 8.84 2.25
N GLU A 128 2.59 9.98 1.64
CA GLU A 128 3.31 10.52 0.49
C GLU A 128 4.77 10.85 0.84
N LYS A 129 5.69 10.54 -0.08
CA LYS A 129 7.12 10.78 0.08
C LYS A 129 7.60 11.80 -0.93
N LYS A 130 8.53 12.65 -0.50
CA LYS A 130 9.20 13.59 -1.40
C LYS A 130 10.02 12.81 -2.43
N VAL A 131 9.77 13.10 -3.71
CA VAL A 131 10.54 12.55 -4.83
C VAL A 131 11.47 13.60 -5.43
N GLN A 132 12.48 13.16 -6.19
CA GLN A 132 13.37 14.06 -6.92
C GLN A 132 12.62 14.73 -8.08
N ALA A 133 13.04 15.94 -8.48
CA ALA A 133 12.35 16.70 -9.52
C ALA A 133 12.37 16.02 -10.90
N ASP A 134 13.37 15.17 -11.16
CA ASP A 134 13.56 14.38 -12.38
C ASP A 134 12.87 13.00 -12.34
N THR A 135 12.15 12.68 -11.26
CA THR A 135 11.49 11.38 -11.10
C THR A 135 10.41 11.20 -12.16
N SER A 136 10.45 10.08 -12.88
CA SER A 136 9.47 9.76 -13.92
C SER A 136 8.08 9.51 -13.33
N VAL A 137 7.02 10.00 -13.99
CA VAL A 137 5.63 9.82 -13.52
C VAL A 137 5.19 8.35 -13.47
N ILE A 138 5.83 7.45 -14.22
CA ILE A 138 5.54 6.01 -14.18
C ILE A 138 5.95 5.36 -12.85
N THR A 139 6.76 6.06 -12.03
CA THR A 139 7.32 5.56 -10.77
C THR A 139 6.24 5.01 -9.84
N ASP A 140 5.14 5.73 -9.64
CA ASP A 140 4.06 5.28 -8.75
C ASP A 140 3.42 3.97 -9.24
N LEU A 141 3.16 3.85 -10.55
CA LEU A 141 2.54 2.64 -11.10
C LEU A 141 3.49 1.45 -11.08
N PHE A 142 4.77 1.66 -11.40
CA PHE A 142 5.76 0.60 -11.26
C PHE A 142 5.92 0.17 -9.79
N TYR A 143 5.99 1.13 -8.87
CA TYR A 143 6.16 0.85 -7.46
C TYR A 143 4.98 0.07 -6.88
N PHE A 144 3.76 0.46 -7.23
CA PHE A 144 2.57 -0.29 -6.86
C PHE A 144 2.64 -1.74 -7.35
N TYR A 145 2.98 -1.94 -8.63
CA TYR A 145 3.09 -3.25 -9.27
C TYR A 145 4.10 -4.15 -8.55
N ALA A 146 5.34 -3.67 -8.42
CA ALA A 146 6.42 -4.41 -7.81
C ALA A 146 6.12 -4.69 -6.33
N TYR A 147 5.67 -3.69 -5.58
CA TYR A 147 5.33 -3.84 -4.16
C TYR A 147 4.24 -4.88 -3.95
N PHE A 148 3.17 -4.83 -4.75
CA PHE A 148 2.06 -5.78 -4.65
C PHE A 148 2.54 -7.22 -4.82
N LEU A 149 3.28 -7.51 -5.88
CA LEU A 149 3.74 -8.88 -6.18
C LEU A 149 4.81 -9.38 -5.20
N ILE A 150 5.70 -8.49 -4.74
CA ILE A 150 6.64 -8.82 -3.65
C ILE A 150 5.86 -9.24 -2.40
N ARG A 151 4.88 -8.45 -1.95
CA ARG A 151 4.07 -8.79 -0.76
C ARG A 151 3.26 -10.05 -0.95
N ALA A 152 2.67 -10.25 -2.13
CA ALA A 152 1.94 -11.47 -2.46
C ALA A 152 2.83 -12.71 -2.40
N SER A 153 4.08 -12.62 -2.89
CA SER A 153 5.03 -13.74 -2.89
C SER A 153 5.49 -14.12 -1.48
N LEU A 154 5.64 -13.14 -0.58
CA LEU A 154 6.11 -13.35 0.79
C LEU A 154 5.04 -13.96 1.71
N TYR A 155 3.74 -13.75 1.44
CA TYR A 155 2.66 -14.20 2.32
C TYR A 155 2.57 -15.74 2.46
N ARG A 156 2.58 -16.46 1.33
CA ARG A 156 2.61 -17.94 1.26
C ARG A 156 3.49 -18.37 0.09
N PRO A 157 4.82 -18.41 0.25
CA PRO A 157 5.75 -18.60 -0.87
C PRO A 157 5.61 -19.94 -1.61
N ARG A 158 5.03 -20.96 -0.95
CA ARG A 158 4.80 -22.29 -1.55
C ARG A 158 3.51 -22.36 -2.36
N ASP A 159 2.61 -21.39 -2.19
CA ASP A 159 1.32 -21.36 -2.88
C ASP A 159 1.45 -20.60 -4.21
N LYS A 160 2.03 -21.29 -5.19
CA LYS A 160 2.28 -20.71 -6.53
C LYS A 160 0.98 -20.43 -7.30
N LYS A 161 -0.06 -21.24 -7.10
CA LYS A 161 -1.34 -21.07 -7.80
C LYS A 161 -1.99 -19.74 -7.42
N ARG A 162 -2.07 -19.45 -6.11
CA ARG A 162 -2.58 -18.17 -5.61
C ARG A 162 -1.79 -16.98 -6.15
N LEU A 163 -0.45 -17.08 -6.15
CA LEU A 163 0.40 -16.01 -6.68
C LEU A 163 0.13 -15.75 -8.16
N ILE A 164 0.03 -16.80 -8.98
CA ILE A 164 -0.30 -16.69 -10.40
C ILE A 164 -1.68 -16.05 -10.60
N SER A 165 -2.69 -16.43 -9.81
CA SER A 165 -4.03 -15.83 -9.92
C SER A 165 -4.02 -14.34 -9.58
N LEU A 166 -3.33 -13.94 -8.50
CA LEU A 166 -3.17 -12.53 -8.12
C LEU A 166 -2.39 -11.72 -9.17
N GLU A 167 -1.34 -12.32 -9.74
CA GLU A 167 -0.57 -11.72 -10.82
C GLU A 167 -1.42 -11.51 -12.07
N ASN A 168 -2.23 -12.50 -12.45
CA ASN A 168 -3.17 -12.38 -13.57
C ASN A 168 -4.21 -11.28 -13.34
N ASP A 169 -4.71 -11.15 -12.11
CA ASP A 169 -5.63 -10.08 -11.75
C ASP A 169 -4.99 -8.71 -11.85
N LEU A 170 -3.76 -8.56 -11.33
CA LEU A 170 -2.99 -7.33 -11.43
C LEU A 170 -2.66 -6.99 -12.88
N ASN A 171 -2.17 -7.96 -13.66
CA ASN A 171 -1.87 -7.79 -15.09
C ASN A 171 -3.10 -7.33 -15.87
N SER A 172 -4.27 -7.93 -15.60
CA SER A 172 -5.54 -7.52 -16.21
C SER A 172 -5.93 -6.07 -15.86
N ILE A 173 -5.66 -5.61 -14.64
CA ILE A 173 -5.86 -4.20 -14.26
C ILE A 173 -4.91 -3.32 -15.08
N TYR A 174 -3.61 -3.64 -15.12
CA TYR A 174 -2.61 -2.85 -15.82
C TYR A 174 -2.82 -2.82 -17.34
N SER A 175 -3.29 -3.91 -17.95
CA SER A 175 -3.75 -3.92 -19.34
C SER A 175 -4.83 -2.88 -19.60
N SER A 176 -5.76 -2.71 -18.65
CA SER A 176 -6.83 -1.72 -18.74
C SER A 176 -6.36 -0.29 -18.42
N VAL A 177 -5.35 -0.13 -17.55
CA VAL A 177 -4.73 1.19 -17.27
C VAL A 177 -3.97 1.70 -18.50
N PHE A 178 -3.26 0.81 -19.19
CA PHE A 178 -2.41 1.17 -20.33
C PHE A 178 -3.03 0.93 -21.71
N GLU A 179 -4.32 0.60 -21.76
CA GLU A 179 -5.05 0.24 -22.99
C GLU A 179 -4.98 1.32 -24.07
N ASN A 180 -4.75 2.60 -23.71
CA ASN A 180 -4.69 3.75 -24.62
C ASN A 180 -3.29 4.40 -24.71
N GLU A 181 -2.26 3.76 -24.14
CA GLU A 181 -0.89 4.31 -24.16
C GLU A 181 -0.08 3.91 -25.42
N ASP A 182 1.00 4.66 -25.68
CA ASP A 182 1.94 4.39 -26.76
C ASP A 182 3.31 3.93 -26.22
N ARG A 183 4.27 3.68 -27.13
CA ARG A 183 5.62 3.22 -26.75
C ARG A 183 6.40 4.21 -25.88
N LYS A 184 5.98 5.47 -25.71
CA LYS A 184 6.67 6.43 -24.82
C LYS A 184 6.65 5.97 -23.36
N VAL A 185 5.66 5.18 -22.96
CA VAL A 185 5.64 4.60 -21.61
C VAL A 185 6.82 3.65 -21.39
N LEU A 186 7.27 2.93 -22.42
CA LEU A 186 8.44 2.06 -22.33
C LEU A 186 9.73 2.87 -22.08
N GLU A 187 9.83 4.06 -22.68
CA GLU A 187 10.94 4.99 -22.44
C GLU A 187 10.93 5.48 -20.99
N MET A 188 9.74 5.80 -20.45
CA MET A 188 9.57 6.18 -19.04
C MET A 188 10.00 5.05 -18.09
N ILE A 189 9.66 3.80 -18.41
CA ILE A 189 10.06 2.62 -17.63
C ILE A 189 11.58 2.46 -17.68
N ASN A 190 12.19 2.58 -18.87
CA ASN A 190 13.65 2.50 -19.03
C ASN A 190 14.39 3.56 -18.20
N GLY A 191 13.80 4.75 -18.04
CA GLY A 191 14.33 5.83 -17.19
C GLY A 191 14.26 5.56 -15.68
N LEU A 192 13.52 4.55 -15.21
CA LEU A 192 13.42 4.24 -13.78
C LEU A 192 14.77 3.85 -13.18
N SER A 193 15.06 4.37 -12.00
CA SER A 193 16.31 4.14 -11.30
C SER A 193 16.09 3.62 -9.88
N LEU A 194 17.04 2.84 -9.36
CA LEU A 194 16.92 2.23 -8.03
C LEU A 194 16.73 3.25 -6.90
N LYS A 195 17.34 4.45 -7.06
CA LYS A 195 17.23 5.56 -6.09
C LYS A 195 15.79 6.03 -5.86
N ASP A 196 14.87 5.68 -6.75
CA ASP A 196 13.47 6.08 -6.68
C ASP A 196 12.63 5.12 -5.80
N PHE A 197 13.23 4.05 -5.26
CA PHE A 197 12.50 2.95 -4.60
C PHE A 197 13.08 2.51 -3.26
N ASN A 198 12.21 2.32 -2.26
CA ASN A 198 12.58 1.82 -0.93
C ASN A 198 12.33 0.32 -0.72
N VAL A 199 11.77 -0.39 -1.70
CA VAL A 199 11.29 -1.79 -1.54
C VAL A 199 12.17 -2.78 -2.26
N CYS A 200 12.89 -2.32 -3.27
CA CYS A 200 13.91 -3.13 -3.93
C CYS A 200 15.23 -2.91 -3.20
N ASP A 201 15.39 -3.56 -2.04
CA ASP A 201 16.61 -3.45 -1.22
C ASP A 201 17.87 -3.99 -1.92
N SER A 202 17.70 -4.61 -3.09
CA SER A 202 18.78 -5.00 -3.98
C SER A 202 18.53 -4.60 -5.43
N GLU A 203 19.61 -4.22 -6.11
CA GLU A 203 19.61 -3.95 -7.55
C GLU A 203 19.09 -5.14 -8.36
N TYR A 204 19.33 -6.37 -7.88
CA TYR A 204 18.81 -7.59 -8.51
C TYR A 204 17.27 -7.63 -8.50
N ILE A 205 16.64 -7.40 -7.35
CA ILE A 205 15.18 -7.39 -7.22
C ILE A 205 14.57 -6.28 -8.09
N PHE A 206 15.19 -5.09 -8.07
CA PHE A 206 14.75 -3.98 -8.91
C PHE A 206 14.79 -4.32 -10.40
N LYS A 207 15.93 -4.82 -10.90
CA LYS A 207 16.09 -5.21 -12.31
C LYS A 207 15.08 -6.26 -12.73
N TYR A 208 14.84 -7.25 -11.87
CA TYR A 208 13.83 -8.28 -12.12
C TYR A 208 12.44 -7.67 -12.30
N TRP A 209 11.94 -6.90 -11.31
CA TRP A 209 10.59 -6.34 -11.41
C TRP A 209 10.46 -5.29 -12.49
N LYS A 210 11.51 -4.51 -12.74
CA LYS A 210 11.54 -3.56 -13.86
C LYS A 210 11.37 -4.27 -15.19
N LYS A 211 12.06 -5.41 -15.39
CA LYS A 211 11.90 -6.24 -16.57
C LYS A 211 10.49 -6.83 -16.68
N GLU A 212 9.96 -7.43 -15.62
CA GLU A 212 8.61 -8.01 -15.64
C GLU A 212 7.54 -6.95 -15.96
N PHE A 213 7.68 -5.76 -15.37
CA PHE A 213 6.79 -4.63 -15.66
C PHE A 213 6.94 -4.12 -17.10
N TYR A 214 8.19 -3.98 -17.58
CA TYR A 214 8.47 -3.61 -18.96
C TYR A 214 7.83 -4.59 -19.94
N ASP A 215 8.05 -5.89 -19.77
CA ASP A 215 7.53 -6.94 -20.66
C ASP A 215 5.98 -6.96 -20.66
N LEU A 216 5.35 -6.69 -19.51
CA LEU A 216 3.90 -6.52 -19.42
C LEU A 216 3.42 -5.34 -20.27
N VAL A 217 4.02 -4.16 -20.07
CA VAL A 217 3.64 -2.94 -20.78
C VAL A 217 3.92 -3.06 -22.27
N GLU A 218 5.03 -3.67 -22.66
CA GLU A 218 5.40 -3.93 -24.06
C GLU A 218 4.33 -4.78 -24.75
N ARG A 219 3.90 -5.89 -24.12
CA ARG A 219 2.81 -6.72 -24.66
C ARG A 219 1.50 -5.94 -24.83
N ILE A 220 1.19 -5.03 -23.91
CA ILE A 220 -0.04 -4.22 -23.98
C ILE A 220 0.04 -3.23 -25.15
N VAL A 221 1.13 -2.49 -25.28
CA VAL A 221 1.26 -1.44 -26.31
C VAL A 221 1.50 -2.02 -27.71
N ASP A 222 2.13 -3.19 -27.82
CA ASP A 222 2.37 -3.88 -29.10
C ASP A 222 1.18 -4.74 -29.57
N SER A 223 0.16 -4.94 -28.71
CA SER A 223 -1.08 -5.65 -29.08
C SER A 223 -2.10 -4.80 -29.86
N LYS A 224 -1.73 -3.56 -30.20
CA LYS A 224 -2.54 -2.59 -30.94
C LYS A 224 -2.17 -2.54 -32.41
#